data_AF-A0A3D6E0F2-F1
#
_entry.id   AF-A0A3D6E0F2-F1
#
_cell.length_a   1.000
_cell.length_b   1.000
_cell.length_c   1.000
_cell.angle_alpha   90.00
_cell.angle_beta   90.00
_cell.angle_gamma   90.00
#
_symmetry.space_group_name_H-M   'P 1'
#
loop_
_entity.id
_entity.type
_entity.pdbx_description
1 polymer ?
#
loop_
_entity_poly.entity_id
_entity_poly.type
_entity_poly.pdbx_seq_one_letter_code
_entity_poly.pdbx_strand_id
1 'polypeptide(L)'
;YHLRAHRFLGLKFKRQKPMGRYIVDFVCLEQRLIIEIDGGQHAEQLDHDQRRDAWLRSQGYTVLRFWNDEVMQHLDEVLEQIRCTLTLSPNPSP
;
A
#
# COMPACT_ATOMS: atom_id res chain seq x y z
N TYR A 1 -6.37 13.94 8.16
CA TYR A 1 -6.13 13.20 9.43
C TYR A 1 -6.95 11.89 9.53
N HIS A 2 -7.25 11.17 8.43
CA HIS A 2 -8.27 10.09 8.44
C HIS A 2 -7.78 8.63 8.47
N LEU A 3 -6.49 8.34 8.41
CA LEU A 3 -5.96 6.96 8.55
C LEU A 3 -5.67 6.54 10.01
N ARG A 4 -6.03 7.37 11.00
CA ARG A 4 -5.99 7.03 12.43
C ARG A 4 -7.38 6.63 12.94
N ALA A 5 -7.91 5.53 12.45
CA ALA A 5 -8.99 4.82 13.15
C ALA A 5 -8.92 3.33 12.80
N HIS A 6 -8.05 2.66 13.55
CA HIS A 6 -7.90 1.21 13.66
C HIS A 6 -9.15 0.40 13.28
N ARG A 7 -9.10 -0.24 12.09
CA ARG A 7 -9.94 -1.33 11.56
C ARG A 7 -10.65 -0.96 10.24
N PHE A 8 -9.90 -0.60 9.20
CA PHE A 8 -10.44 -0.78 7.85
C PHE A 8 -10.67 -2.28 7.64
N LEU A 9 -11.94 -2.71 7.58
CA LEU A 9 -12.35 -4.13 7.51
C LEU A 9 -11.82 -5.02 8.65
N GLY A 10 -11.54 -4.46 9.83
CA GLY A 10 -10.91 -5.22 10.92
C GLY A 10 -9.39 -5.40 10.78
N LEU A 11 -8.80 -4.96 9.67
CA LEU A 11 -7.39 -5.15 9.35
C LEU A 11 -6.50 -4.12 10.01
N LYS A 12 -5.30 -4.55 10.40
CA LYS A 12 -4.29 -3.70 11.03
C LYS A 12 -3.31 -3.18 9.99
N PHE A 13 -3.37 -1.87 9.74
CA PHE A 13 -2.36 -1.16 8.96
C PHE A 13 -1.30 -0.54 9.88
N LYS A 14 -0.03 -0.73 9.53
CA LYS A 14 1.12 -0.07 10.16
C LYS A 14 1.64 1.00 9.21
N ARG A 15 1.97 2.18 9.75
CA ARG A 15 2.52 3.29 8.97
C ARG A 15 4.04 3.34 9.05
N GLN A 16 4.72 3.82 8.02
CA GLN A 16 6.17 4.07 7.95
C GLN A 16 6.97 2.85 8.42
N LYS A 17 6.65 1.68 7.87
CA LYS A 17 7.24 0.41 8.29
C LYS A 17 8.53 0.15 7.51
N PRO A 18 9.68 -0.07 8.17
CA PRO A 18 10.88 -0.56 7.49
C PRO A 18 10.68 -2.00 7.00
N MET A 19 11.00 -2.23 5.74
CA MET A 19 10.98 -3.51 5.02
C MET A 19 12.32 -3.67 4.28
N GLY A 20 13.24 -4.39 4.90
CA GLY A 20 14.62 -4.51 4.40
C GLY A 20 15.28 -3.13 4.31
N ARG A 21 15.68 -2.74 3.09
CA ARG A 21 16.31 -1.43 2.81
C ARG A 21 15.32 -0.30 2.51
N TYR A 22 14.02 -0.59 2.46
CA TYR A 22 12.98 0.37 2.09
C TYR A 22 12.09 0.67 3.29
N ILE A 23 11.50 1.86 3.31
CA ILE A 23 10.41 2.21 4.24
C ILE A 23 9.15 2.33 3.40
N VAL A 24 8.07 1.69 3.83
CA VAL A 24 6.76 1.76 3.16
C VAL A 24 5.80 2.63 3.96
N ASP A 25 4.95 3.38 3.26
CA ASP A 25 4.05 4.34 3.91
C ASP A 25 3.02 3.63 4.77
N PHE A 26 2.33 2.63 4.23
CA PHE A 26 1.37 1.82 4.95
C PHE A 26 1.49 0.35 4.56
N VAL A 27 1.31 -0.55 5.53
CA VAL A 27 1.31 -2.00 5.27
C VAL A 27 0.33 -2.74 6.18
N CYS A 28 -0.46 -3.63 5.58
CA CYS A 28 -1.20 -4.67 6.26
C CYS A 28 -0.44 -6.00 6.12
N LEU A 29 0.16 -6.46 7.22
CA LEU A 29 0.94 -7.70 7.23
C LEU A 29 0.07 -8.94 7.05
N GLU A 30 -1.16 -8.91 7.57
CA GLU A 30 -2.12 -10.02 7.50
C GLU A 30 -2.52 -10.32 6.05
N GLN A 31 -2.66 -9.28 5.23
CA GLN A 31 -3.07 -9.39 3.83
C GLN A 31 -1.90 -9.24 2.85
N ARG A 32 -0.68 -9.09 3.37
CA ARG A 32 0.52 -8.74 2.60
C ARG A 32 0.27 -7.59 1.62
N LEU A 33 -0.41 -6.54 2.06
CA LEU A 33 -0.75 -5.39 1.23
C LEU A 33 0.06 -4.17 1.68
N ILE A 34 0.71 -3.51 0.74
CA ILE A 34 1.42 -2.25 0.92
C ILE A 34 0.66 -1.16 0.16
N ILE A 35 0.52 0.00 0.80
CA ILE A 35 -0.06 1.20 0.21
C ILE A 35 0.98 2.31 0.30
N GLU A 36 1.30 2.89 -0.86
CA GLU A 36 2.22 4.00 -1.04
C GLU A 36 1.43 5.25 -1.43
N ILE A 37 1.78 6.40 -0.84
CA ILE A 37 1.18 7.68 -1.20
C ILE A 37 2.23 8.51 -1.92
N ASP A 38 2.08 8.64 -3.22
CA ASP A 38 3.01 9.38 -4.06
C ASP A 38 2.65 10.87 -4.11
N GLY A 39 3.64 11.73 -3.89
CA GLY A 39 3.52 13.18 -3.99
C GLY A 39 4.05 13.76 -5.30
N GLY A 40 4.54 12.94 -6.23
CA GLY A 40 5.25 13.39 -7.42
C GLY A 40 6.53 12.59 -7.65
N GLN A 41 6.65 11.90 -8.79
CA GLN A 41 7.91 11.30 -9.23
C GLN A 41 8.69 12.28 -10.12
N HIS A 42 9.95 12.53 -9.77
CA HIS A 42 10.95 12.98 -10.74
C HIS A 42 11.35 11.79 -11.63
N ALA A 43 11.61 12.03 -12.92
CA ALA A 43 11.93 10.97 -13.90
C ALA A 43 13.14 10.09 -13.49
N GLU A 44 14.03 10.61 -12.65
CA GLU A 44 15.20 9.88 -12.12
C GLU A 44 14.86 8.81 -11.08
N GLN A 45 13.66 8.85 -10.47
CA GLN A 45 13.23 7.87 -9.46
C GLN A 45 12.54 6.62 -10.05
N LEU A 46 12.21 6.61 -11.35
CA LEU A 46 11.50 5.50 -11.99
C LEU A 46 12.24 4.16 -11.88
N ASP A 47 13.54 4.12 -12.15
CA ASP A 47 14.32 2.88 -12.09
C ASP A 47 14.49 2.37 -10.64
N HIS A 48 14.65 3.31 -9.70
CA HIS A 48 14.72 2.98 -8.27
C HIS A 48 13.39 2.42 -7.76
N ASP A 49 12.27 3.01 -8.18
CA ASP A 49 10.93 2.58 -7.79
C ASP A 49 10.56 1.22 -8.41
N GLN A 50 10.97 0.93 -9.64
CA GLN A 50 10.79 -0.40 -10.24
C GLN A 50 11.52 -1.49 -9.46
N ARG A 51 12.78 -1.25 -9.06
CA ARG A 51 13.55 -2.21 -8.25
C ARG A 51 12.95 -2.41 -6.87
N ARG A 52 12.49 -1.32 -6.24
CA ARG A 52 11.80 -1.33 -4.95
C ARG A 52 10.53 -2.17 -5.02
N ASP A 53 9.67 -1.87 -5.99
CA ASP A 53 8.40 -2.57 -6.17
C ASP A 53 8.61 -4.05 -6.51
N ALA A 54 9.57 -4.37 -7.38
CA ALA A 54 9.91 -5.76 -7.70
C ALA A 54 10.40 -6.51 -6.46
N TRP A 55 11.22 -5.87 -5.62
CA TRP A 55 11.68 -6.48 -4.37
C TRP A 55 10.51 -6.71 -3.41
N LEU A 56 9.63 -5.74 -3.18
CA LEU A 56 8.47 -5.89 -2.31
C LEU A 56 7.51 -6.98 -2.80
N ARG A 57 7.26 -7.04 -4.11
CA ARG A 57 6.46 -8.12 -4.75
C ARG A 57 7.12 -9.48 -4.59
N SER A 58 8.45 -9.57 -4.68
CA SER A 58 9.19 -10.82 -4.44
C SER A 58 9.05 -11.34 -3.01
N GLN A 59 8.80 -10.44 -2.04
CA GLN A 59 8.51 -10.81 -0.65
C GLN A 59 7.05 -11.27 -0.47
N GLY A 60 6.28 -11.36 -1.55
CA GLY A 60 4.89 -11.79 -1.57
C GLY A 60 3.90 -10.69 -1.19
N TYR A 61 4.28 -9.41 -1.31
CA TYR A 61 3.40 -8.29 -1.05
C TYR A 61 2.76 -7.74 -2.34
N THR A 62 1.49 -7.39 -2.25
CA THR A 62 0.82 -6.55 -3.24
C THR A 62 1.11 -5.09 -2.91
N VAL A 63 1.52 -4.30 -3.90
CA VAL A 63 1.82 -2.87 -3.73
C VAL A 63 0.79 -2.05 -4.52
N LEU A 64 0.03 -1.22 -3.82
CA LEU A 64 -0.87 -0.20 -4.40
C LEU A 64 -0.26 1.17 -4.18
N ARG A 65 -0.31 2.02 -5.21
CA ARG A 65 0.18 3.41 -5.14
C ARG A 65 -0.97 4.34 -5.50
N PHE A 66 -1.16 5.38 -4.69
CA PHE A 66 -2.15 6.42 -4.89
C PHE A 66 -1.47 7.78 -4.89
N TRP A 67 -1.99 8.71 -5.68
CA TRP A 67 -1.53 10.09 -5.63
C TRP A 67 -2.04 10.76 -4.36
N ASN A 68 -1.26 11.67 -3.78
CA ASN A 68 -1.67 12.40 -2.59
C ASN A 68 -3.00 13.15 -2.81
N ASP A 69 -3.22 13.70 -4.01
CA ASP A 69 -4.47 14.37 -4.37
C ASP A 69 -5.65 13.40 -4.43
N GLU A 70 -5.46 12.17 -4.92
CA GLU A 70 -6.50 11.13 -4.91
C GLU A 70 -6.87 10.73 -3.49
N VAL A 71 -5.89 10.56 -2.60
CA VAL A 71 -6.16 10.23 -1.19
C VAL A 71 -6.87 11.38 -0.47
N MET A 72 -6.57 12.64 -0.84
CA MET A 72 -7.18 13.82 -0.23
C MET A 72 -8.59 14.11 -0.76
N GLN A 73 -8.84 13.91 -2.05
CA GLN A 73 -10.11 14.27 -2.70
C GLN A 73 -11.07 13.08 -2.85
N HIS A 74 -10.54 11.86 -2.99
CA HIS A 74 -11.28 10.65 -3.35
C HIS A 74 -11.01 9.49 -2.39
N LEU A 75 -10.99 9.78 -1.08
CA LEU A 75 -10.69 8.78 -0.06
C LEU A 75 -11.59 7.55 -0.15
N ASP A 76 -12.88 7.73 -0.43
CA ASP A 76 -13.83 6.61 -0.54
C ASP A 76 -13.50 5.67 -1.71
N GLU A 77 -13.03 6.23 -2.84
CA GLU A 77 -12.60 5.44 -4.01
C GLU A 77 -11.32 4.65 -3.70
N VAL A 78 -10.37 5.28 -3.00
CA VAL A 78 -9.13 4.63 -2.54
C VAL A 78 -9.47 3.44 -1.62
N LEU A 79 -10.39 3.63 -0.67
CA LEU A 79 -10.83 2.58 0.23
C LEU A 79 -11.52 1.44 -0.53
N GLU A 80 -12.36 1.75 -1.51
CA GLU A 80 -13.05 0.74 -2.33
C GLU A 80 -12.07 -0.07 -3.19
N GLN A 81 -11.05 0.59 -3.76
CA GLN A 81 -10.00 -0.09 -4.52
C GLN A 81 -9.17 -1.04 -3.64
N ILE A 82 -8.86 -0.63 -2.40
CA ILE A 82 -8.24 -1.50 -1.40
C ILE A 82 -9.14 -2.70 -1.11
N ARG A 83 -10.45 -2.49 -0.89
CA ARG A 83 -11.43 -3.55 -0.63
C ARG A 83 -11.50 -4.56 -1.79
N CYS A 84 -11.57 -4.08 -3.02
CA CYS A 84 -11.58 -4.92 -4.22
C CYS A 84 -10.29 -5.76 -4.33
N THR A 85 -9.13 -5.15 -4.07
CA THR A 85 -7.83 -5.85 -4.10
C THR A 85 -7.76 -6.96 -3.05
N LEU A 86 -8.29 -6.71 -1.86
CA LEU A 86 -8.38 -7.69 -0.78
C LEU A 86 -9.34 -8.84 -1.11
N THR A 87 -10.39 -8.58 -1.89
CA THR A 87 -11.36 -9.61 -2.31
C THR A 87 -10.82 -10.48 -3.45
N LEU A 88 -10.02 -9.89 -4.34
CA LEU A 88 -9.42 -10.56 -5.50
C LEU A 88 -8.15 -11.33 -5.16
N SER A 89 -7.49 -11.01 -4.06
CA SER A 89 -6.38 -11.80 -3.53
C SER A 89 -7.00 -12.99 -2.79
N PRO A 90 -7.01 -14.22 -3.35
CA PRO A 90 -7.48 -15.36 -2.60
C PRO A 90 -6.51 -15.51 -1.44
N ASN A 91 -6.92 -15.13 -0.24
CA ASN A 91 -6.21 -15.56 0.95
C ASN A 91 -6.28 -17.09 0.95
N PRO A 92 -5.17 -17.83 0.80
CA PRO A 92 -5.12 -19.16 1.32
C PRO A 92 -4.88 -18.99 2.83
N SER A 93 -5.94 -18.67 3.58
CA SER A 93 -5.88 -18.92 5.01
C SER A 93 -6.28 -20.39 5.22
N PRO A 94 -5.48 -21.19 5.95
CA PRO A 94 -5.83 -22.55 6.35
C PRO A 94 -7.03 -22.59 7.31
#